data_AF-A0A9W6G9X7-F1
#
_entry.id   AF-A0A9W6G9X7-F1
#
_cell.length_a   1.000
_cell.length_b   1.000
_cell.length_c   1.000
_cell.angle_alpha   90.00
_cell.angle_beta   90.00
_cell.angle_gamma   90.00
#
_symmetry.space_group_name_H-M   'P 1'
#
loop_
_entity.id
_entity.type
_entity.pdbx_description
1 polymer ?
#
loop_
_entity_poly.entity_id
_entity_poly.type
_entity_poly.pdbx_seq_one_letter_code
_entity_poly.pdbx_strand_id
1 'polypeptide(L)'
;MGSRRNSGDRSPEGGAGILSKVLDDGAFTPPAPKNRDRAGGSSRNDGDGSDDNDPIRIYTDDSDELNKYLRATDKSKYSPEDRARLDKQADDISKALRDRPVPDERTTWRGLPGGEWLDKYKKGDLYSDPAFMSTSTNKRVAERFQTIAMGGFTGDHRPGAMFKVDGATGRDVGRNSSFKHQDEVLFDRGALFKITDKRQEGSTTFVDITQIA
;
A
#
# COMPACT_ATOMS: atom_id res chain seq x y z
N MET A 1 54.31 22.17 12.51
CA MET A 1 54.16 21.94 11.05
C MET A 1 54.54 20.50 10.75
N GLY A 2 53.68 19.75 10.04
CA GLY A 2 54.07 18.49 9.39
C GLY A 2 53.43 17.21 9.93
N SER A 3 52.16 16.97 9.58
CA SER A 3 51.55 15.65 9.55
C SER A 3 52.34 14.66 8.70
N ARG A 4 52.31 13.37 9.06
CA ARG A 4 52.07 12.24 8.13
C ARG A 4 51.78 10.94 8.89
N ARG A 5 50.56 10.44 8.68
CA ARG A 5 50.15 9.04 8.85
C ARG A 5 50.61 8.27 7.62
N ASN A 6 51.01 7.00 7.77
CA ASN A 6 50.86 5.97 6.75
C ASN A 6 50.94 4.59 7.44
N SER A 7 49.85 3.81 7.40
CA SER A 7 49.62 2.67 6.49
C SER A 7 50.35 1.41 6.96
N GLY A 8 49.71 0.26 7.12
CA GLY A 8 48.34 -0.12 6.81
C GLY A 8 48.18 -1.61 7.07
N ASP A 9 46.94 -2.08 6.99
CA ASP A 9 46.69 -3.44 6.54
C ASP A 9 45.28 -3.52 5.97
N ARG A 10 45.18 -3.44 4.63
CA ARG A 10 44.03 -3.89 3.84
C ARG A 10 44.55 -4.27 2.46
N SER A 11 44.63 -5.57 2.23
CA SER A 11 44.67 -6.16 0.90
C SER A 11 43.38 -6.95 0.64
N PRO A 12 43.08 -7.23 -0.65
CA PRO A 12 41.73 -7.13 -1.20
C PRO A 12 41.18 -8.48 -1.67
N GLU A 13 39.87 -8.68 -1.51
CA GLU A 13 39.11 -9.69 -2.27
C GLU A 13 37.78 -9.01 -2.64
N GLY A 14 37.55 -8.71 -3.92
CA GLY A 14 36.81 -9.60 -4.81
C GLY A 14 35.32 -9.24 -4.71
N GLY A 15 34.72 -8.45 -5.60
CA GLY A 15 34.66 -8.77 -7.01
C GLY A 15 33.58 -9.81 -7.35
N ALA A 16 32.49 -9.92 -6.58
CA ALA A 16 31.27 -10.62 -6.98
C ALA A 16 30.08 -10.16 -6.12
N GLY A 17 29.03 -9.61 -6.76
CA GLY A 17 27.80 -9.18 -6.08
C GLY A 17 27.01 -8.12 -6.86
N ILE A 18 27.69 -7.44 -7.78
CA ILE A 18 27.04 -6.70 -8.85
C ILE A 18 26.53 -7.76 -9.84
N LEU A 19 25.21 -7.80 -10.08
CA LEU A 19 24.50 -8.72 -10.98
C LEU A 19 23.99 -10.04 -10.37
N SER A 20 23.17 -9.93 -9.32
CA SER A 20 21.95 -10.73 -9.23
C SER A 20 20.72 -9.83 -9.41
N LYS A 21 20.47 -9.50 -10.69
CA LYS A 21 19.15 -9.44 -11.36
C LYS A 21 18.05 -8.75 -10.54
N VAL A 22 17.71 -7.48 -10.79
CA VAL A 22 16.92 -7.07 -11.97
C VAL A 22 15.84 -8.11 -12.27
N LEU A 23 14.81 -8.12 -11.42
CA LEU A 23 13.44 -8.63 -11.58
C LEU A 23 12.86 -8.82 -10.15
N ASP A 24 12.34 -7.75 -9.55
CA ASP A 24 11.32 -7.84 -8.47
C ASP A 24 10.61 -6.47 -8.37
N ASP A 25 9.99 -6.09 -9.48
CA ASP A 25 8.72 -5.36 -9.66
C ASP A 25 8.27 -4.31 -8.62
N GLY A 26 9.13 -3.32 -8.32
CA GLY A 26 8.65 -1.98 -7.93
C GLY A 26 7.81 -1.88 -6.63
N ALA A 27 7.82 -2.91 -5.78
CA ALA A 27 7.18 -2.86 -4.48
C ALA A 27 8.04 -2.03 -3.52
N PHE A 28 7.64 -0.78 -3.29
CA PHE A 28 8.21 0.07 -2.25
C PHE A 28 8.14 -0.63 -0.88
N THR A 29 9.30 -0.85 -0.27
CA THR A 29 9.43 -1.17 1.16
C THR A 29 9.73 0.12 1.92
N PRO A 30 8.83 0.57 2.83
CA PRO A 30 9.19 1.62 3.78
C PRO A 30 10.25 1.09 4.77
N PRO A 31 11.05 1.98 5.40
CA PRO A 31 12.02 1.58 6.41
C PRO A 31 11.32 0.85 7.56
N ALA A 32 11.92 -0.24 8.04
CA ALA A 32 11.43 -0.99 9.18
C ALA A 32 11.22 -0.07 10.39
N PRO A 33 10.12 -0.22 11.15
CA PRO A 33 9.96 0.51 12.40
C PRO A 33 11.10 0.11 13.34
N LYS A 34 11.79 1.13 13.88
CA LYS A 34 12.67 0.93 15.03
C LYS A 34 11.84 0.28 16.14
N ASN A 35 12.34 -0.84 16.69
CA ASN A 35 11.80 -1.53 17.86
C ASN A 35 11.16 -0.53 18.84
N ARG A 36 9.83 -0.48 18.86
CA ARG A 36 9.10 0.05 20.00
C ARG A 36 8.86 -1.14 20.91
N ASP A 37 9.78 -1.28 21.86
CA ASP A 37 9.67 -2.23 22.94
C ASP A 37 8.28 -2.15 23.58
N ARG A 38 7.71 -3.33 23.81
CA ARG A 38 6.50 -3.57 24.60
C ARG A 38 6.50 -2.70 25.86
N ALA A 39 5.51 -1.81 25.97
CA ALA A 39 5.14 -1.22 27.25
C ALA A 39 3.66 -0.84 27.27
N GLY A 40 2.92 -1.46 28.18
CA GLY A 40 1.72 -0.87 28.79
C GLY A 40 0.40 -1.21 28.13
N GLY A 41 -0.28 -2.22 28.67
CA GLY A 41 -1.72 -2.35 28.50
C GLY A 41 -2.42 -1.09 29.02
N SER A 42 -3.24 -0.48 28.18
CA SER A 42 -4.26 0.46 28.61
C SER A 42 -5.60 -0.14 28.24
N SER A 43 -6.22 -0.79 29.23
CA SER A 43 -7.63 -1.09 29.20
C SER A 43 -8.38 0.23 29.20
N ARG A 44 -8.94 0.60 28.05
CA ARG A 44 -10.01 1.60 27.94
C ARG A 44 -11.27 0.84 27.56
N ASN A 45 -12.06 0.60 28.58
CA ASN A 45 -13.38 0.02 28.50
C ASN A 45 -14.36 1.13 28.08
N ASP A 46 -14.40 1.45 26.79
CA ASP A 46 -15.45 2.27 26.19
C ASP A 46 -16.35 1.31 25.39
N GLY A 47 -17.56 1.08 25.90
CA GLY A 47 -18.56 0.22 25.29
C GLY A 47 -19.13 0.82 24.00
N ASP A 48 -18.34 0.81 22.93
CA ASP A 48 -18.82 0.82 21.55
C ASP A 48 -19.06 -0.65 21.15
N GLY A 49 -20.21 -0.97 20.56
CA GLY A 49 -20.56 -2.33 20.15
C GLY A 49 -19.74 -2.86 18.96
N SER A 50 -18.50 -2.39 18.80
CA SER A 50 -17.56 -2.82 17.77
C SER A 50 -16.88 -4.11 18.21
N ASP A 51 -17.10 -5.18 17.47
CA ASP A 51 -16.39 -6.45 17.66
C ASP A 51 -14.89 -6.21 17.42
N ASP A 52 -14.05 -6.31 18.45
CA ASP A 52 -12.59 -6.20 18.37
C ASP A 52 -11.98 -7.23 17.38
N ASN A 53 -12.78 -8.22 16.95
CA ASN A 53 -12.42 -9.22 15.95
C ASN A 53 -12.88 -8.89 14.52
N ASP A 54 -13.39 -7.69 14.24
CA ASP A 54 -13.79 -7.29 12.89
C ASP A 54 -12.56 -7.30 11.93
N PRO A 55 -12.53 -8.19 10.92
CA PRO A 55 -11.39 -8.30 10.00
C PRO A 55 -11.10 -7.00 9.24
N ILE A 56 -12.13 -6.19 8.98
CA ILE A 56 -11.99 -4.90 8.31
C ILE A 56 -11.25 -3.91 9.19
N ARG A 57 -11.62 -3.83 10.48
CA ARG A 57 -10.98 -2.94 11.46
C ARG A 57 -9.50 -3.28 11.58
N ILE A 58 -9.18 -4.57 11.76
CA ILE A 58 -7.81 -5.09 11.84
C ILE A 58 -7.01 -4.69 10.58
N TYR A 59 -7.60 -4.87 9.40
CA TYR A 59 -6.96 -4.49 8.14
C TYR A 59 -6.70 -2.98 8.04
N THR A 60 -7.68 -2.14 8.40
CA THR A 60 -7.51 -0.68 8.31
C THR A 60 -6.49 -0.12 9.30
N ASP A 61 -6.26 -0.82 10.41
CA ASP A 61 -5.27 -0.45 11.42
C ASP A 61 -3.85 -0.90 11.02
N ASP A 62 -3.71 -2.08 10.40
CA ASP A 62 -2.43 -2.64 9.95
C ASP A 62 -2.58 -3.50 8.67
N SER A 63 -2.47 -2.85 7.51
CA SER A 63 -2.62 -3.51 6.19
C SER A 63 -1.30 -3.89 5.52
N ASP A 64 -0.16 -3.45 6.07
CA ASP A 64 1.11 -3.43 5.34
C ASP A 64 1.66 -4.85 5.10
N GLU A 65 1.65 -5.69 6.15
CA GLU A 65 2.13 -7.08 6.06
C GLU A 65 1.32 -7.87 5.01
N LEU A 66 -0.01 -7.79 5.12
CA LEU A 66 -0.91 -8.52 4.24
C LEU A 66 -0.78 -8.05 2.80
N ASN A 67 -0.80 -6.74 2.57
CA ASN A 67 -0.71 -6.20 1.22
C ASN A 67 0.65 -6.49 0.57
N LYS A 68 1.73 -6.53 1.35
CA LYS A 68 3.05 -6.96 0.87
C LYS A 68 3.05 -8.43 0.48
N TYR A 69 2.46 -9.29 1.31
CA TYR A 69 2.33 -10.72 1.00
C TYR A 69 1.49 -10.97 -0.25
N LEU A 70 0.37 -10.27 -0.40
CA LEU A 70 -0.51 -10.41 -1.55
C LEU A 70 0.16 -9.95 -2.86
N ARG A 71 1.03 -8.94 -2.80
CA ARG A 71 1.82 -8.45 -3.94
C ARG A 71 3.11 -9.23 -4.21
N ALA A 72 3.50 -10.16 -3.32
CA ALA A 72 4.75 -10.90 -3.48
C ALA A 72 4.65 -11.88 -4.67
N THR A 73 5.59 -11.74 -5.60
CA THR A 73 5.82 -12.65 -6.73
C THR A 73 6.29 -14.03 -6.23
N ASP A 74 7.22 -14.02 -5.28
CA ASP A 74 7.75 -15.21 -4.63
C ASP A 74 7.25 -15.34 -3.18
N LYS A 75 6.18 -16.10 -3.01
CA LYS A 75 5.60 -16.42 -1.70
C LYS A 75 6.41 -17.47 -0.93
N SER A 76 7.41 -18.12 -1.52
CA SER A 76 8.23 -19.12 -0.81
C SER A 76 9.10 -18.52 0.30
N LYS A 77 9.31 -17.20 0.26
CA LYS A 77 9.99 -16.42 1.31
C LYS A 77 9.19 -16.34 2.62
N TYR A 78 7.91 -16.70 2.60
CA TYR A 78 7.04 -16.75 3.78
C TYR A 78 6.98 -18.18 4.32
N SER A 79 6.98 -18.31 5.64
CA SER A 79 6.79 -19.62 6.29
C SER A 79 5.44 -20.24 5.89
N PRO A 80 5.30 -21.58 5.89
CA PRO A 80 3.99 -22.22 5.70
C PRO A 80 2.91 -21.68 6.63
N GLU A 81 3.26 -21.40 7.88
CA GLU A 81 2.38 -20.86 8.91
C GLU A 81 1.93 -19.43 8.58
N ASP A 82 2.86 -18.56 8.17
CA ASP A 82 2.52 -17.19 7.76
C ASP A 82 1.64 -17.15 6.52
N ARG A 83 1.92 -18.00 5.53
CA ARG A 83 1.07 -18.10 4.33
C ARG A 83 -0.36 -18.49 4.70
N ALA A 84 -0.51 -19.53 5.51
CA ALA A 84 -1.84 -19.96 5.96
C ALA A 84 -2.58 -18.87 6.75
N ARG A 85 -1.88 -18.16 7.65
CA ARG A 85 -2.44 -17.03 8.41
C ARG A 85 -2.88 -15.89 7.50
N LEU A 86 -2.01 -15.45 6.59
CA LEU A 86 -2.26 -14.30 5.71
C LEU A 86 -3.29 -14.60 4.62
N ASP A 87 -3.30 -15.82 4.07
CA ASP A 87 -4.35 -16.28 3.15
C ASP A 87 -5.71 -16.31 3.87
N LYS A 88 -5.76 -16.85 5.09
CA LYS A 88 -6.99 -16.83 5.90
C LYS A 88 -7.43 -15.40 6.18
N GLN A 89 -6.52 -14.51 6.56
CA GLN A 89 -6.83 -13.10 6.81
C GLN A 89 -7.41 -12.44 5.56
N ALA A 90 -6.82 -12.66 4.38
CA ALA A 90 -7.36 -12.16 3.12
C ALA A 90 -8.78 -12.67 2.86
N ASP A 91 -9.05 -13.96 3.07
CA ASP A 91 -10.38 -14.54 2.88
C ASP A 91 -11.42 -13.99 3.86
N ASP A 92 -11.04 -13.79 5.13
CA ASP A 92 -11.91 -13.22 6.15
C ASP A 92 -12.28 -11.76 5.81
N ILE A 93 -11.32 -10.96 5.32
CA ILE A 93 -11.55 -9.59 4.86
C ILE A 93 -12.46 -9.58 3.64
N SER A 94 -12.19 -10.39 2.60
CA SER A 94 -13.04 -10.47 1.40
C SER A 94 -14.47 -10.89 1.75
N LYS A 95 -14.67 -11.78 2.73
CA LYS A 95 -16.00 -12.13 3.23
C LYS A 95 -16.66 -10.96 3.94
N ALA A 96 -15.97 -10.35 4.90
CA ALA A 96 -16.50 -9.22 5.67
C ALA A 96 -16.84 -8.02 4.79
N LEU A 97 -16.10 -7.78 3.69
CA LEU A 97 -16.39 -6.72 2.72
C LEU A 97 -17.75 -6.88 2.04
N ARG A 98 -18.22 -8.11 1.80
CA ARG A 98 -19.49 -8.34 1.09
C ARG A 98 -20.69 -7.80 1.84
N ASP A 99 -20.60 -7.78 3.17
CA ASP A 99 -21.65 -7.31 4.08
C ASP A 99 -21.58 -5.80 4.33
N ARG A 100 -20.56 -5.12 3.77
CA ARG A 100 -20.42 -3.67 3.89
C ARG A 100 -21.28 -2.92 2.90
N PRO A 101 -21.76 -1.71 3.27
CA PRO A 101 -22.54 -0.89 2.37
C PRO A 101 -21.69 -0.47 1.15
N VAL A 102 -22.37 -0.35 0.01
CA VAL A 102 -21.81 0.35 -1.15
C VAL A 102 -21.84 1.85 -0.82
N PRO A 103 -20.75 2.60 -1.07
CA PRO A 103 -20.74 4.03 -0.85
C PRO A 103 -21.72 4.75 -1.78
N ASP A 104 -22.30 5.85 -1.30
CA ASP A 104 -23.17 6.71 -2.12
C ASP A 104 -22.41 7.31 -3.31
N GLU A 105 -21.14 7.66 -3.09
CA GLU A 105 -20.21 8.13 -4.11
C GLU A 105 -19.37 6.98 -4.67
N ARG A 106 -19.43 6.79 -5.99
CA ARG A 106 -18.64 5.77 -6.71
C ARG A 106 -17.27 6.25 -7.13
N THR A 107 -17.05 7.57 -7.13
CA THR A 107 -15.75 8.16 -7.44
C THR A 107 -14.91 8.26 -6.18
N THR A 108 -13.75 7.60 -6.19
CA THR A 108 -12.80 7.64 -5.08
C THR A 108 -11.39 7.96 -5.59
N TRP A 109 -10.48 8.22 -4.65
CA TRP A 109 -9.13 8.68 -4.93
C TRP A 109 -8.12 7.85 -4.14
N ARG A 110 -6.96 7.59 -4.75
CA ARG A 110 -5.84 6.88 -4.11
C ARG A 110 -4.53 7.54 -4.46
N GLY A 111 -3.82 8.01 -3.43
CA GLY A 111 -2.43 8.45 -3.55
C GLY A 111 -1.48 7.27 -3.32
N LEU A 112 -0.46 7.14 -4.17
CA LEU A 112 0.51 6.05 -4.11
C LEU A 112 1.88 6.47 -4.68
N PRO A 113 2.96 5.73 -4.42
CA PRO A 113 4.23 5.96 -5.09
C PRO A 113 4.09 5.84 -6.60
N GLY A 114 4.66 6.80 -7.34
CA GLY A 114 4.77 6.73 -8.80
C GLY A 114 6.01 5.95 -9.23
N GLY A 115 6.43 6.15 -10.48
CA GLY A 115 7.67 5.61 -11.03
C GLY A 115 7.48 4.78 -12.30
N GLU A 116 8.56 4.15 -12.76
CA GLU A 116 8.65 3.45 -14.04
C GLU A 116 7.62 2.32 -14.21
N TRP A 117 7.12 1.76 -13.10
CA TRP A 117 6.08 0.74 -13.14
C TRP A 117 4.78 1.24 -13.78
N LEU A 118 4.53 2.56 -13.79
CA LEU A 118 3.39 3.14 -14.49
C LEU A 118 3.59 3.22 -15.99
N ASP A 119 4.82 3.22 -16.49
CA ASP A 119 5.14 3.39 -17.91
C ASP A 119 4.69 2.20 -18.75
N LYS A 120 4.55 1.03 -18.13
CA LYS A 120 3.97 -0.16 -18.77
C LYS A 120 2.47 -0.03 -19.06
N TYR A 121 1.80 0.97 -18.49
CA TYR A 121 0.38 1.19 -18.62
C TYR A 121 0.07 2.41 -19.50
N LYS A 122 -0.89 2.23 -20.40
CA LYS A 122 -1.49 3.28 -21.25
C LYS A 122 -3.02 3.24 -21.16
N LYS A 123 -3.65 4.30 -21.67
CA LYS A 123 -5.10 4.35 -21.84
C LYS A 123 -5.60 3.13 -22.63
N GLY A 124 -6.63 2.49 -22.10
CA GLY A 124 -7.22 1.27 -22.64
C GLY A 124 -6.72 -0.01 -21.98
N ASP A 125 -5.56 0.01 -21.30
CA ASP A 125 -5.02 -1.16 -20.62
C ASP A 125 -5.84 -1.53 -19.38
N LEU A 126 -5.61 -2.75 -18.91
CA LEU A 126 -6.15 -3.27 -17.67
C LEU A 126 -5.17 -3.09 -16.52
N TYR A 127 -5.69 -2.68 -15.38
CA TYR A 127 -4.98 -2.57 -14.12
C TYR A 127 -5.68 -3.44 -13.07
N SER A 128 -4.88 -4.15 -12.27
CA SER A 128 -5.35 -4.87 -11.09
C SER A 128 -4.25 -4.87 -10.03
N ASP A 129 -4.63 -4.72 -8.77
CA ASP A 129 -3.73 -4.91 -7.63
C ASP A 129 -3.99 -6.30 -7.05
N PRO A 130 -2.97 -7.17 -6.90
CA PRO A 130 -3.11 -8.45 -6.21
C PRO A 130 -3.54 -8.30 -4.74
N ALA A 131 -3.27 -7.15 -4.14
CA ALA A 131 -3.73 -6.80 -2.80
C ALA A 131 -5.06 -6.02 -2.83
N PHE A 132 -5.61 -5.75 -1.66
CA PHE A 132 -6.77 -4.86 -1.53
C PHE A 132 -6.39 -3.43 -1.93
N MET A 133 -7.32 -2.74 -2.60
CA MET A 133 -7.12 -1.36 -3.02
C MET A 133 -7.94 -0.42 -2.14
N SER A 134 -7.26 0.21 -1.19
CA SER A 134 -7.84 1.25 -0.32
C SER A 134 -7.89 2.59 -1.06
N THR A 135 -9.04 3.24 -1.02
CA THR A 135 -9.31 4.53 -1.67
C THR A 135 -10.13 5.41 -0.72
N SER A 136 -10.28 6.69 -1.03
CA SER A 136 -11.10 7.62 -0.26
C SER A 136 -12.03 8.41 -1.16
N THR A 137 -13.28 8.65 -0.76
CA THR A 137 -14.14 9.62 -1.47
C THR A 137 -13.61 11.06 -1.29
N ASN A 138 -12.81 11.30 -0.25
CA ASN A 138 -12.18 12.58 0.01
C ASN A 138 -10.80 12.70 -0.67
N LYS A 139 -10.75 13.44 -1.79
CA LYS A 139 -9.51 13.68 -2.53
C LYS A 139 -8.36 14.20 -1.66
N ARG A 140 -8.63 15.05 -0.66
CA ARG A 140 -7.57 15.61 0.22
C ARG A 140 -6.91 14.54 1.08
N VAL A 141 -7.64 13.48 1.44
CA VAL A 141 -7.08 12.34 2.16
C VAL A 141 -6.11 11.60 1.23
N ALA A 142 -6.51 11.31 0.00
CA ALA A 142 -5.62 10.70 -1.00
C ALA A 142 -4.36 11.54 -1.29
N GLU A 143 -4.49 12.87 -1.38
CA GLU A 143 -3.37 13.79 -1.58
C GLU A 143 -2.37 13.75 -0.41
N ARG A 144 -2.83 13.53 0.83
CA ARG A 144 -1.93 13.31 1.98
C ARG A 144 -1.14 12.02 1.84
N PHE A 145 -1.79 10.91 1.47
CA PHE A 145 -1.10 9.64 1.22
C PHE A 145 -0.08 9.74 0.09
N GLN A 146 -0.41 10.47 -0.98
CA GLN A 146 0.53 10.77 -2.05
C GLN A 146 1.74 11.56 -1.53
N THR A 147 1.51 12.61 -0.73
CA THR A 147 2.59 13.43 -0.15
C THR A 147 3.53 12.59 0.72
N ILE A 148 2.97 11.69 1.53
CA ILE A 148 3.73 10.72 2.33
C ILE A 148 4.56 9.81 1.42
N ALA A 149 3.93 9.24 0.39
CA ALA A 149 4.59 8.35 -0.57
C ALA A 149 5.75 9.02 -1.34
N MET A 150 5.62 10.33 -1.59
CA MET A 150 6.65 11.14 -2.27
C MET A 150 7.80 11.57 -1.34
N GLY A 151 7.81 11.15 -0.06
CA GLY A 151 8.86 11.54 0.88
C GLY A 151 8.75 12.99 1.35
N GLY A 152 7.54 13.57 1.36
CA GLY A 152 7.30 14.97 1.76
C GLY A 152 7.79 15.34 3.17
N PHE A 153 8.08 14.33 4.02
CA PHE A 153 8.61 14.51 5.38
C PHE A 153 10.08 14.11 5.53
N THR A 154 10.69 13.53 4.50
CA THR A 154 12.06 12.97 4.56
C THR A 154 13.06 13.72 3.67
N GLY A 155 12.62 14.70 2.87
CA GLY A 155 13.46 15.47 1.95
C GLY A 155 13.83 14.73 0.65
N ASP A 156 13.65 13.41 0.62
CA ASP A 156 13.82 12.57 -0.57
C ASP A 156 12.55 12.62 -1.45
N HIS A 157 12.48 13.61 -2.34
CA HIS A 157 11.38 13.73 -3.28
C HIS A 157 11.37 12.61 -4.31
N ARG A 158 10.32 11.79 -4.30
CA ARG A 158 10.07 10.72 -5.28
C ARG A 158 8.87 11.05 -6.17
N PRO A 159 8.78 10.49 -7.38
CA PRO A 159 7.58 10.58 -8.19
C PRO A 159 6.37 10.03 -7.44
N GLY A 160 5.23 10.71 -7.57
CA GLY A 160 3.95 10.28 -7.00
C GLY A 160 2.98 9.84 -8.08
N ALA A 161 1.94 9.15 -7.67
CA ALA A 161 0.78 8.90 -8.51
C ALA A 161 -0.51 9.19 -7.76
N MET A 162 -1.52 9.60 -8.53
CA MET A 162 -2.87 9.87 -8.04
C MET A 162 -3.86 9.15 -8.94
N PHE A 163 -4.57 8.19 -8.36
CA PHE A 163 -5.60 7.44 -9.07
C PHE A 163 -6.95 8.08 -8.76
N LYS A 164 -7.72 8.37 -9.81
CA LYS A 164 -9.16 8.63 -9.74
C LYS A 164 -9.87 7.36 -10.15
N VAL A 165 -10.64 6.78 -9.25
CA VAL A 165 -11.31 5.49 -9.44
C VAL A 165 -12.80 5.72 -9.58
N ASP A 166 -13.39 5.26 -10.67
CA ASP A 166 -14.83 5.09 -10.80
C ASP A 166 -15.16 3.60 -10.61
N GLY A 167 -15.69 3.25 -9.44
CA GLY A 167 -15.82 1.86 -9.00
C GLY A 167 -17.22 1.50 -8.50
N ALA A 168 -17.72 0.32 -8.88
CA ALA A 168 -19.07 -0.13 -8.52
C ALA A 168 -19.12 -1.12 -7.34
N THR A 169 -18.02 -1.82 -7.08
CA THR A 169 -17.96 -2.89 -6.06
C THR A 169 -17.21 -2.50 -4.79
N GLY A 170 -16.62 -1.31 -4.76
CA GLY A 170 -15.98 -0.75 -3.58
C GLY A 170 -16.97 -0.66 -2.42
N ARG A 171 -16.46 -0.82 -1.20
CA ARG A 171 -17.27 -0.91 0.02
C ARG A 171 -16.83 0.14 1.01
N ASP A 172 -17.80 0.86 1.58
CA ASP A 172 -17.53 1.83 2.65
C ASP A 172 -17.09 1.07 3.91
N VAL A 173 -15.85 1.31 4.32
CA VAL A 173 -15.24 0.78 5.54
C VAL A 173 -14.92 1.90 6.55
N GLY A 174 -15.16 3.16 6.18
CA GLY A 174 -14.85 4.33 7.00
C GLY A 174 -15.68 4.40 8.28
N ARG A 175 -16.92 3.88 8.28
CA ARG A 175 -17.78 3.90 9.48
C ARG A 175 -17.26 3.03 10.63
N ASN A 176 -16.47 2.00 10.31
CA ASN A 176 -15.98 1.00 11.27
C ASN A 176 -14.47 1.04 11.49
N SER A 177 -13.72 1.90 10.77
CA SER A 177 -12.28 2.04 10.99
C SER A 177 -11.99 2.97 12.18
N SER A 178 -10.81 2.79 12.80
CA SER A 178 -10.27 3.72 13.81
C SER A 178 -10.11 5.16 13.27
N PHE A 179 -10.22 5.33 11.94
CA PHE A 179 -10.00 6.57 11.21
C PHE A 179 -11.24 6.99 10.43
N LYS A 180 -12.38 7.15 11.14
CA LYS A 180 -13.68 7.58 10.59
C LYS A 180 -13.65 8.82 9.68
N HIS A 181 -12.58 9.61 9.70
CA HIS A 181 -12.39 10.82 8.87
C HIS A 181 -11.75 10.56 7.50
N GLN A 182 -11.42 9.31 7.16
CA GLN A 182 -10.76 8.98 5.90
C GLN A 182 -11.73 8.66 4.77
N ASP A 183 -13.04 8.57 5.04
CA ASP A 183 -14.09 8.20 4.08
C ASP A 183 -13.64 7.05 3.17
N GLU A 184 -13.12 6.00 3.82
CA GLU A 184 -12.39 4.93 3.15
C GLU A 184 -13.36 3.99 2.42
N VAL A 185 -13.03 3.73 1.16
CA VAL A 185 -13.67 2.74 0.31
C VAL A 185 -12.64 1.70 -0.07
N LEU A 186 -12.90 0.45 0.29
CA LEU A 186 -12.01 -0.68 0.03
C LEU A 186 -12.55 -1.51 -1.14
N PHE A 187 -11.68 -1.78 -2.12
CA PHE A 187 -11.94 -2.75 -3.18
C PHE A 187 -11.25 -4.08 -2.85
N ASP A 188 -11.91 -5.17 -3.20
CA ASP A 188 -11.40 -6.53 -2.98
C ASP A 188 -10.11 -6.78 -3.77
N ARG A 189 -9.32 -7.75 -3.32
CA ARG A 189 -8.09 -8.18 -3.98
C ARG A 189 -8.36 -8.65 -5.41
N GLY A 190 -7.50 -8.24 -6.34
CA GLY A 190 -7.65 -8.61 -7.75
C GLY A 190 -8.80 -7.90 -8.48
N ALA A 191 -9.41 -6.87 -7.88
CA ALA A 191 -10.36 -6.02 -8.59
C ALA A 191 -9.75 -5.49 -9.90
N LEU A 192 -10.54 -5.53 -10.98
CA LEU A 192 -10.07 -5.22 -12.32
C LEU A 192 -10.58 -3.86 -12.77
N PHE A 193 -9.68 -3.05 -13.31
CA PHE A 193 -9.98 -1.70 -13.76
C PHE A 193 -9.44 -1.47 -15.17
N LYS A 194 -10.14 -0.68 -15.96
CA LYS A 194 -9.66 -0.13 -17.22
C LYS A 194 -9.06 1.24 -17.00
N ILE A 195 -7.89 1.50 -17.56
CA ILE A 195 -7.32 2.85 -17.57
C ILE A 195 -8.04 3.68 -18.62
N THR A 196 -8.76 4.71 -18.18
CA THR A 196 -9.53 5.61 -19.05
C THR A 196 -8.76 6.85 -19.44
N ASP A 197 -7.84 7.30 -18.60
CA ASP A 197 -6.91 8.39 -18.90
C ASP A 197 -5.60 8.26 -18.11
N LYS A 198 -4.53 8.82 -18.66
CA LYS A 198 -3.24 8.91 -17.98
C LYS A 198 -2.53 10.18 -18.44
N ARG A 199 -2.09 11.00 -17.49
CA ARG A 199 -1.36 12.24 -17.75
C ARG A 199 -0.30 12.50 -16.69
N GLN A 200 0.74 13.23 -17.06
CA GLN A 200 1.81 13.64 -16.16
C GLN A 200 1.67 15.13 -15.88
N GLU A 201 1.68 15.52 -14.60
CA GLU A 201 1.72 16.91 -14.17
C GLU A 201 2.83 17.07 -13.12
N GLY A 202 3.92 17.76 -13.49
CA GLY A 202 5.12 17.83 -12.66
C GLY A 202 5.69 16.44 -12.34
N SER A 203 5.92 16.15 -11.06
CA SER A 203 6.39 14.84 -10.58
C SER A 203 5.26 13.84 -10.29
N THR A 204 4.01 14.18 -10.62
CA THR A 204 2.85 13.32 -10.38
C THR A 204 2.29 12.75 -11.68
N THR A 205 2.09 11.44 -11.71
CA THR A 205 1.26 10.79 -12.73
C THR A 205 -0.18 10.69 -12.23
N PHE A 206 -1.11 11.29 -12.95
CA PHE A 206 -2.54 11.13 -12.73
C PHE A 206 -3.07 10.01 -13.63
N VAL A 207 -3.84 9.09 -13.04
CA VAL A 207 -4.43 7.96 -13.75
C VAL A 207 -5.91 7.90 -13.40
N ASP A 208 -6.77 7.97 -14.42
CA ASP A 208 -8.20 7.74 -14.25
C ASP A 208 -8.47 6.28 -14.61
N ILE A 209 -9.13 5.56 -13.71
CA ILE A 209 -9.47 4.15 -13.88
C ILE A 209 -10.96 3.91 -13.62
N THR A 210 -11.58 3.03 -14.40
CA THR A 210 -12.97 2.61 -14.23
C THR A 210 -13.02 1.11 -13.99
N GLN A 211 -13.74 0.69 -12.96
CA GLN A 211 -13.90 -0.73 -12.65
C GLN A 211 -14.63 -1.45 -13.80
N ILE A 212 -14.10 -2.63 -14.17
CA ILE A 212 -14.78 -3.56 -15.06
C ILE A 212 -15.55 -4.54 -14.18
N ALA A 213 -16.85 -4.68 -14.45
CA ALA A 213 -17.72 -5.65 -13.78
C ALA A 213 -17.53 -7.06 -14.36
#